data_AF-A0A4Q5Z2V3-F1
#
_entry.id   AF-A0A4Q5Z2V3-F1
#
_cell.length_a   1.000
_cell.length_b   1.000
_cell.length_c   1.000
_cell.angle_alpha   90.00
_cell.angle_beta   90.00
_cell.angle_gamma   90.00
#
_symmetry.space_group_name_H-M   'P 1'
#
loop_
_entity.id
_entity.type
_entity.pdbx_description
1 polymer ?
#
loop_
_entity_poly.entity_id
_entity_poly.type
_entity_poly.pdbx_seq_one_letter_code
_entity_poly.pdbx_strand_id
1 'polypeptide(L)'
;MPSKVTSAFGAVLLLLSVPFSGAAQRFLSEYDSTLFIRDTMPGIVRRIENLHFSGYIQPQFQVAQRKGADSYEGGSFADSSSSRFMLRRARIRVDYLLPAKGTNQPLALFAFQFDITERGAFARDIFLRLFDPKGQKLSLTAGLFARPFGYEVN
;
A
#
# COMPACT_ATOMS: atom_id res chain seq x y z
N MET A 1 11.88 -75.25 33.62
CA MET A 1 12.26 -73.93 33.07
C MET A 1 11.05 -73.21 32.42
N PRO A 2 10.04 -72.69 33.15
CA PRO A 2 8.92 -71.96 32.54
C PRO A 2 8.82 -70.46 32.88
N SER A 3 9.69 -69.89 33.71
CA SER A 3 9.54 -68.51 34.21
C SER A 3 9.94 -67.40 33.22
N LYS A 4 10.77 -67.70 32.22
CA LYS A 4 11.23 -66.69 31.25
C LYS A 4 10.19 -66.37 30.17
N VAL A 5 9.32 -67.33 29.83
CA VAL A 5 8.30 -67.16 28.77
C VAL A 5 7.12 -66.32 29.27
N THR A 6 6.69 -66.50 30.52
CA THR A 6 5.62 -65.69 31.12
C THR A 6 6.04 -64.24 31.35
N SER A 7 7.30 -63.99 31.72
CA SER A 7 7.84 -62.63 31.85
C SER A 7 7.95 -61.89 30.50
N ALA A 8 8.35 -62.59 29.43
CA ALA A 8 8.42 -62.00 28.09
C ALA A 8 7.03 -61.64 27.54
N PHE A 9 6.02 -62.48 27.79
CA PHE A 9 4.64 -62.22 27.35
C PHE A 9 4.01 -61.01 28.06
N GLY A 10 4.29 -60.84 29.35
CA GLY A 10 3.86 -59.65 30.11
C GLY A 10 4.49 -58.36 29.60
N ALA A 11 5.77 -58.38 29.22
CA ALA A 11 6.46 -57.21 28.69
C ALA A 11 5.91 -56.77 27.31
N VAL A 12 5.54 -57.73 26.44
CA VAL A 12 4.94 -57.43 25.13
C VAL A 12 3.54 -56.84 25.27
N LEU A 13 2.73 -57.35 26.20
CA LEU A 13 1.39 -56.81 26.46
C LEU A 13 1.44 -55.38 27.02
N LEU A 14 2.48 -55.05 27.79
CA LEU A 14 2.68 -53.74 28.40
C LEU A 14 3.24 -52.70 27.40
N LEU A 15 3.94 -53.14 26.35
CA LEU A 15 4.36 -52.30 25.23
C LEU A 15 3.22 -51.96 24.26
N LEU A 16 2.17 -52.78 24.21
CA LEU A 16 0.99 -52.55 23.36
C LEU A 16 -0.06 -51.63 24.01
N SER A 17 0.08 -51.30 25.30
CA SER A 17 -0.89 -50.49 26.05
C SER A 17 -0.48 -49.02 26.22
N VAL A 18 0.63 -48.58 25.63
CA VAL A 18 1.02 -47.15 25.64
C VAL A 18 0.31 -46.45 24.48
N PRO A 19 -0.68 -45.57 24.73
CA PRO A 19 -1.24 -44.76 23.67
C PRO A 19 -0.15 -43.79 23.18
N PHE A 20 0.38 -44.05 21.99
CA PHE A 20 1.23 -43.10 21.29
C PHE A 20 0.33 -41.92 20.89
N SER A 21 0.40 -40.82 21.64
CA SER A 21 -0.22 -39.55 21.23
C SER A 21 0.52 -39.05 20.01
N GLY A 22 0.14 -39.55 18.82
CA GLY A 22 0.57 -38.98 17.56
C GLY A 22 0.13 -37.53 17.54
N ALA A 23 1.07 -36.60 17.51
CA ALA A 23 0.79 -35.22 17.16
C ALA A 23 0.34 -35.22 15.69
N ALA A 24 -0.96 -35.43 15.47
CA ALA A 24 -1.58 -35.28 14.17
C ALA A 24 -1.22 -33.88 13.64
N GLN A 25 -0.88 -33.81 12.34
CA GLN A 25 -0.73 -32.55 11.64
C GLN A 25 -1.96 -31.69 11.89
N ARG A 26 -1.79 -30.59 12.63
CA ARG A 26 -2.84 -29.59 12.81
C ARG A 26 -3.13 -29.03 11.43
N PHE A 27 -4.31 -29.34 10.90
CA PHE A 27 -4.73 -28.86 9.60
C PHE A 27 -4.82 -27.33 9.62
N LEU A 28 -4.47 -26.67 8.51
CA LEU A 28 -4.62 -25.22 8.33
C LEU A 28 -6.06 -24.71 8.59
N SER A 29 -7.05 -25.60 8.56
CA SER A 29 -8.45 -25.31 8.90
C SER A 29 -8.76 -25.22 10.40
N GLU A 30 -7.84 -25.62 11.29
CA GLU A 30 -7.96 -25.40 12.75
C GLU A 30 -7.53 -23.99 13.19
N TYR A 31 -6.92 -23.20 12.30
CA TYR A 31 -6.72 -21.78 12.56
C TYR A 31 -8.08 -21.08 12.51
N ASP A 32 -8.66 -20.88 13.69
CA ASP A 32 -9.85 -20.07 13.90
C ASP A 32 -9.64 -18.67 13.31
N SER A 33 -10.49 -18.29 12.36
CA SER A 33 -10.43 -16.99 11.68
C SER A 33 -10.55 -15.83 12.66
N THR A 34 -11.14 -16.05 13.84
CA THR A 34 -11.22 -15.03 14.90
C THR A 34 -9.87 -14.74 15.55
N LEU A 35 -9.00 -15.74 15.72
CA LEU A 35 -7.63 -15.56 16.24
C LEU A 35 -6.75 -14.84 15.22
N PHE A 36 -6.91 -15.19 13.93
CA PHE A 36 -6.25 -14.47 12.85
C PHE A 36 -6.68 -13.00 12.81
N ILE A 37 -7.99 -12.73 12.95
CA ILE A 37 -8.52 -11.37 13.00
C ILE A 37 -7.98 -10.60 14.21
N ARG A 38 -7.95 -11.20 15.40
CA ARG A 38 -7.51 -10.52 16.63
C ARG A 38 -6.03 -10.14 16.60
N ASP A 39 -5.17 -11.04 16.13
CA ASP A 39 -3.73 -10.86 16.26
C ASP A 39 -3.09 -10.19 15.03
N THR A 40 -3.64 -10.44 13.84
CA THR A 40 -3.04 -9.97 12.58
C THR A 40 -3.70 -8.69 12.05
N MET A 41 -5.03 -8.56 12.16
CA MET A 41 -5.74 -7.42 11.56
C MET A 41 -5.36 -6.07 12.18
N PRO A 42 -5.15 -5.91 13.50
CA PRO A 42 -4.78 -4.60 14.05
C PRO A 42 -3.47 -4.06 13.48
N GLY A 43 -2.51 -4.95 13.18
CA GLY A 43 -1.24 -4.57 12.56
C GLY A 43 -1.41 -4.16 11.10
N ILE A 44 -2.25 -4.88 10.34
CA ILE A 44 -2.56 -4.57 8.94
C ILE A 44 -3.36 -3.27 8.83
N VAL A 45 -4.42 -3.13 9.63
CA VAL A 45 -5.29 -1.95 9.65
C VAL A 45 -4.47 -0.70 9.96
N ARG A 46 -3.64 -0.71 11.01
CA ARG A 46 -2.75 0.43 11.33
C ARG A 46 -1.78 0.76 10.20
N ARG A 47 -1.31 -0.24 9.44
CA ARG A 47 -0.41 0.00 8.30
C ARG A 47 -1.15 0.62 7.11
N ILE A 48 -2.41 0.23 6.89
CA ILE A 48 -3.27 0.80 5.85
C ILE A 48 -3.72 2.22 6.24
N GLU A 49 -4.05 2.47 7.50
CA GLU A 49 -4.41 3.80 8.01
C GLU A 49 -3.30 4.83 7.79
N ASN A 50 -2.05 4.39 7.80
CA ASN A 50 -0.89 5.23 7.52
C ASN A 50 -0.67 5.50 6.02
N LEU A 51 -1.34 4.75 5.14
CA LEU A 51 -1.16 4.81 3.69
C LEU A 51 -2.40 5.43 3.03
N HIS A 52 -2.22 6.62 2.47
CA HIS A 52 -3.29 7.37 1.83
C HIS A 52 -3.10 7.34 0.32
N PHE A 53 -4.12 6.86 -0.39
CA PHE A 53 -4.20 6.91 -1.84
C PHE A 53 -5.22 7.97 -2.24
N SER A 54 -4.80 8.92 -3.06
CA SER A 54 -5.68 9.95 -3.61
C SER A 54 -5.37 10.16 -5.08
N GLY A 55 -6.34 10.69 -5.82
CA GLY A 55 -6.14 10.96 -7.23
C GLY A 55 -7.38 11.50 -7.88
N TYR A 56 -7.21 12.07 -9.07
CA TYR A 56 -8.31 12.53 -9.90
C TYR A 56 -7.94 12.46 -11.38
N ILE A 57 -8.98 12.36 -12.21
CA ILE A 57 -8.86 12.35 -13.65
C ILE A 57 -9.69 13.50 -14.20
N GLN A 58 -9.10 14.28 -15.11
CA GLN A 58 -9.74 15.41 -15.78
C GLN A 58 -9.77 15.15 -17.29
N PRO A 59 -10.82 14.50 -17.80
CA PRO A 59 -11.05 14.42 -19.23
C PRO A 59 -11.44 15.79 -19.78
N GLN A 60 -10.97 16.09 -20.99
CA GLN A 60 -11.29 17.31 -21.69
C GLN A 60 -11.71 16.99 -23.12
N PHE A 61 -12.82 17.57 -23.54
CA PHE A 61 -13.24 17.59 -24.92
C PHE A 61 -13.05 19.00 -25.47
N GLN A 62 -12.34 19.14 -26.57
CA GLN A 62 -12.06 20.41 -27.23
C GLN A 62 -12.57 20.36 -28.67
N VAL A 63 -13.13 21.47 -29.14
CA VAL A 63 -13.53 21.65 -30.54
C VAL A 63 -12.84 22.91 -31.06
N ALA A 64 -12.05 22.74 -32.12
CA ALA A 64 -11.37 23.81 -32.82
C ALA A 64 -12.21 24.34 -33.98
N GLN A 65 -11.99 25.61 -34.35
CA GLN A 65 -12.67 26.24 -35.50
C GLN A 65 -12.24 25.66 -36.85
N ARG A 66 -11.04 25.06 -36.95
CA ARG A 66 -10.51 24.45 -38.18
C ARG A 66 -10.00 23.05 -37.92
N LYS A 67 -10.08 22.18 -38.93
CA LYS A 67 -9.46 20.85 -38.92
C LYS A 67 -7.94 21.01 -38.86
N GLY A 68 -7.26 20.18 -38.08
CA GLY A 68 -5.80 20.25 -37.94
C GLY A 68 -5.29 21.55 -37.30
N ALA A 69 -6.11 22.26 -36.51
CA ALA A 69 -5.66 23.48 -35.83
C ALA A 69 -4.46 23.18 -34.91
N ASP A 70 -3.49 24.08 -34.86
CA ASP A 70 -2.40 24.00 -33.90
C ASP A 70 -2.87 24.41 -32.51
N SER A 71 -2.58 23.59 -31.51
CA SER A 71 -2.93 23.86 -30.12
C SER A 71 -1.69 23.87 -29.23
N TYR A 72 -1.57 24.94 -28.44
CA TYR A 72 -0.48 25.12 -27.49
C TYR A 72 -0.58 24.14 -26.30
N GLU A 73 -1.81 23.85 -25.84
CA GLU A 73 -2.07 22.79 -24.85
C GLU A 73 -2.68 21.57 -25.55
N GLY A 74 -2.21 20.36 -25.25
CA GLY A 74 -2.75 19.13 -25.85
C GLY A 74 -2.09 18.68 -27.17
N GLY A 75 -1.43 19.59 -27.90
CA GLY A 75 -0.73 19.32 -29.17
C GLY A 75 -1.68 19.47 -30.35
N SER A 76 -1.21 19.41 -31.59
CA SER A 76 -2.05 19.68 -32.77
C SER A 76 -3.21 18.69 -32.92
N PHE A 77 -4.36 19.19 -33.38
CA PHE A 77 -5.53 18.36 -33.71
C PHE A 77 -5.19 17.44 -34.90
N ALA A 78 -5.89 16.31 -35.04
CA ALA A 78 -5.68 15.45 -36.21
C ALA A 78 -6.05 16.20 -37.50
N ASP A 79 -5.30 15.96 -38.57
CA ASP A 79 -5.36 16.74 -39.83
C ASP A 79 -6.78 16.88 -40.42
N SER A 80 -7.66 15.90 -40.18
CA SER A 80 -9.04 15.87 -40.68
C SER A 80 -10.12 16.06 -39.60
N SER A 81 -9.75 16.19 -38.33
CA SER A 81 -10.69 16.35 -37.20
C SER A 81 -10.63 17.76 -36.61
N SER A 82 -11.80 18.34 -36.34
CA SER A 82 -11.94 19.58 -35.57
C SER A 82 -12.26 19.33 -34.10
N SER A 83 -12.45 18.09 -33.67
CA SER A 83 -12.71 17.73 -32.27
C SER A 83 -11.68 16.74 -31.74
N ARG A 84 -11.33 16.89 -30.46
CA ARG A 84 -10.42 16.00 -29.73
C ARG A 84 -10.95 15.73 -28.33
N PHE A 85 -10.84 14.46 -27.93
CA PHE A 85 -10.91 14.04 -26.54
C PHE A 85 -9.49 13.79 -26.04
N MET A 86 -9.13 14.33 -24.87
CA MET A 86 -7.84 14.09 -24.23
C MET A 86 -7.98 14.10 -22.71
N LEU A 87 -7.12 13.35 -22.02
CA LEU A 87 -6.94 13.52 -20.58
C LEU A 87 -5.97 14.68 -20.30
N ARG A 88 -6.48 15.77 -19.71
CA ARG A 88 -5.64 16.93 -19.35
C ARG A 88 -4.73 16.61 -18.16
N ARG A 89 -5.26 15.91 -17.17
CA ARG A 89 -4.55 15.49 -15.96
C ARG A 89 -5.09 14.15 -15.51
N ALA A 90 -4.20 13.21 -15.19
CA ALA A 90 -4.59 12.03 -14.43
C ALA A 90 -3.56 11.87 -13.32
N ARG A 91 -3.90 12.44 -12.16
CA ARG A 91 -2.99 12.50 -11.03
C ARG A 91 -3.29 11.41 -10.04
N ILE A 92 -2.24 10.69 -9.66
CA ILE A 92 -2.28 9.69 -8.61
C ILE A 92 -1.26 10.12 -7.58
N ARG A 93 -1.68 10.13 -6.32
CA ARG A 93 -0.87 10.49 -5.17
C ARG A 93 -0.95 9.41 -4.12
N VAL A 94 0.22 9.03 -3.62
CA VAL A 94 0.40 8.05 -2.55
C VAL A 94 1.18 8.73 -1.44
N ASP A 95 0.56 8.84 -0.28
CA ASP A 95 1.19 9.40 0.90
C ASP A 95 1.33 8.29 1.97
N TYR A 96 2.53 8.13 2.51
CA TYR A 96 2.80 7.22 3.62
C TYR A 96 3.26 8.00 4.85
N LEU A 97 2.45 7.97 5.90
CA LEU A 97 2.69 8.64 7.16
C LEU A 97 3.28 7.64 8.16
N LEU A 98 4.52 7.88 8.58
CA LEU A 98 5.19 7.07 9.59
C LEU A 98 4.94 7.69 10.98
N PRO A 99 4.21 7.01 11.89
CA PRO A 99 4.02 7.49 13.25
C PRO A 99 5.28 7.28 14.12
N ALA A 100 5.47 8.15 15.10
CA ALA A 100 6.52 8.02 16.11
C ALA A 100 6.25 6.82 17.05
N LYS A 101 7.31 6.13 17.47
CA LYS A 101 7.17 4.99 18.40
C LYS A 101 6.58 5.47 19.74
N GLY A 102 5.41 4.94 20.11
CA GLY A 102 4.77 5.22 21.39
C GLY A 102 3.94 6.50 21.44
N THR A 103 3.72 7.19 20.32
CA THR A 103 2.84 8.37 20.26
C THR A 103 2.14 8.43 18.90
N ASN A 104 0.87 8.84 18.85
CA ASN A 104 0.11 8.94 17.60
C ASN A 104 0.50 10.17 16.74
N GLN A 105 1.76 10.60 16.83
CA GLN A 105 2.28 11.79 16.17
C GLN A 105 3.06 11.40 14.91
N PRO A 106 2.91 12.12 13.79
CA PRO A 106 3.70 11.86 12.58
C PRO A 106 5.19 12.16 12.84
N LEU A 107 6.04 11.22 12.47
CA LEU A 107 7.50 11.36 12.46
C LEU A 107 8.00 11.73 11.06
N ALA A 108 7.47 11.04 10.04
CA ALA A 108 7.86 11.27 8.66
C ALA A 108 6.65 11.09 7.74
N LEU A 109 6.63 11.83 6.63
CA LEU A 109 5.66 11.71 5.55
C LEU A 109 6.42 11.53 4.24
N PHE A 110 6.13 10.44 3.54
CA PHE A 110 6.60 10.18 2.19
C PHE A 110 5.46 10.46 1.23
N ALA A 111 5.65 11.38 0.29
CA ALA A 111 4.64 11.73 -0.70
C ALA A 111 5.16 11.44 -2.10
N PHE A 112 4.40 10.67 -2.88
CA PHE A 112 4.66 10.36 -4.27
C PHE A 112 3.46 10.76 -5.11
N GLN A 113 3.68 11.63 -6.10
CA GLN A 113 2.63 12.13 -6.97
C GLN A 113 3.06 12.03 -8.43
N PHE A 114 2.26 11.32 -9.21
CA PHE A 114 2.47 11.09 -10.63
C PHE A 114 1.32 11.70 -11.44
N ASP A 115 1.64 12.33 -12.57
CA ASP A 115 0.70 12.79 -13.58
C ASP A 115 0.86 11.90 -14.82
N ILE A 116 -0.14 11.08 -15.09
CA ILE A 116 -0.16 10.10 -16.17
C ILE A 116 -1.12 10.64 -17.21
N THR A 117 -0.61 11.01 -18.37
CA THR A 117 -1.44 11.47 -19.50
C THR A 117 -1.04 10.71 -20.75
N GLU A 118 -1.80 10.87 -21.83
CA GLU A 118 -1.51 10.28 -23.14
C GLU A 118 -0.11 10.66 -23.69
N ARG A 119 0.47 11.74 -23.16
CA ARG A 119 1.78 12.26 -23.55
C ARG A 119 2.95 11.64 -22.78
N GLY A 120 2.66 10.92 -21.69
CA GLY A 120 3.66 10.33 -20.81
C GLY A 120 3.30 10.41 -19.34
N ALA A 121 4.13 9.76 -18.53
CA ALA A 121 4.03 9.77 -17.08
C ALA A 121 5.14 10.66 -16.49
N PHE A 122 4.75 11.66 -15.70
CA PHE A 122 5.67 12.59 -15.07
C PHE A 122 5.51 12.56 -13.55
N ALA A 123 6.62 12.46 -12.83
CA ALA A 123 6.62 12.67 -11.39
C ALA A 123 6.49 14.17 -11.10
N ARG A 124 5.41 14.57 -10.39
CA ARG A 124 5.17 15.96 -10.01
C ARG A 124 5.81 16.29 -8.67
N ASP A 125 5.55 15.45 -7.67
CA ASP A 125 6.06 15.62 -6.32
C ASP A 125 6.56 14.27 -5.79
N ILE A 126 7.82 14.21 -5.39
CA ILE A 126 8.44 13.08 -4.70
C ILE A 126 9.26 13.67 -3.57
N PHE A 127 8.70 13.72 -2.36
CA PHE A 127 9.37 14.31 -1.22
C PHE A 127 9.20 13.52 0.07
N LEU A 128 10.17 13.71 0.94
CA LEU A 128 10.17 13.28 2.32
C LEU A 128 10.03 14.51 3.20
N ARG A 129 9.03 14.51 4.09
CA ARG A 129 8.87 15.52 5.13
C ARG A 129 9.09 14.87 6.50
N LEU A 130 10.11 15.34 7.22
CA LEU A 130 10.40 14.94 8.59
C LEU A 130 9.80 15.95 9.55
N PHE A 131 9.16 15.47 10.61
CA PHE A 131 8.58 16.30 11.66
C PHE A 131 9.38 16.17 12.95
N ASP A 132 9.46 17.26 13.71
CA ASP A 132 10.02 17.23 15.06
C ASP A 132 9.13 16.37 15.99
N PRO A 133 9.67 15.30 16.60
CA PRO A 133 8.92 14.43 17.52
C PRO A 133 8.40 15.15 18.77
N LYS A 134 9.02 16.26 19.18
CA LYS A 134 8.66 17.00 20.39
C LYS A 134 7.99 18.32 20.03
N GLY A 135 6.70 18.23 19.72
CA GLY A 135 5.82 19.39 19.59
C GLY A 135 5.53 19.85 18.16
N GLN A 136 6.03 19.16 17.13
CA GLN A 136 5.65 19.32 15.71
C GLN A 136 5.76 20.76 15.16
N LYS A 137 6.57 21.61 15.80
CA LYS A 137 6.70 23.03 15.40
C LYS A 137 7.60 23.22 14.19
N LEU A 138 8.48 22.25 13.95
CA LEU A 138 9.45 22.27 12.85
C LEU A 138 9.21 21.06 11.95
N SER A 139 9.32 21.30 10.64
CA SER A 139 9.37 20.23 9.65
C SER A 139 10.44 20.52 8.62
N LEU A 140 11.15 19.48 8.20
CA LEU A 140 12.16 19.54 7.15
C LEU A 140 11.62 18.76 5.95
N THR A 141 11.49 19.41 4.80
CA THR A 141 11.07 18.75 3.55
C THR A 141 12.24 18.68 2.59
N ALA A 142 12.49 17.49 2.04
CA ALA A 142 13.56 17.25 1.06
C ALA A 142 13.03 16.37 -0.09
N GLY A 143 13.44 16.69 -1.32
CA GLY A 143 13.07 15.94 -2.52
C GLY A 143 12.64 16.85 -3.67
N LEU A 144 11.88 16.27 -4.60
CA LEU A 144 11.23 16.97 -5.69
C LEU A 144 9.87 17.47 -5.20
N PHE A 145 9.70 18.76 -5.11
CA PHE A 145 8.40 19.36 -4.79
C PHE A 145 8.26 20.71 -5.49
N ALA A 146 7.04 21.11 -5.79
CA ALA A 146 6.76 22.43 -6.33
C ALA A 146 7.28 23.53 -5.38
N ARG A 147 7.84 24.60 -5.96
CA ARG A 147 8.34 25.74 -5.18
C ARG A 147 7.17 26.33 -4.37
N PRO A 148 7.30 26.52 -3.06
CA PRO A 148 6.23 27.08 -2.23
C PRO A 148 6.16 28.59 -2.45
N PHE A 149 5.61 29.00 -3.58
CA PHE A 149 5.50 30.40 -3.98
C PHE A 149 4.14 30.67 -4.62
N GLY A 150 3.49 31.73 -4.13
CA GLY A 150 2.16 32.15 -4.60
C GLY A 150 1.03 31.43 -3.87
N TYR A 151 -0.02 32.20 -3.52
CA TYR A 151 -1.22 31.68 -2.84
C TYR A 151 -2.12 30.86 -3.78
N GLU A 152 -2.02 31.07 -5.10
CA GLU A 152 -2.84 30.36 -6.10
C GLU A 152 -2.25 29.01 -6.53
N VAL A 153 -1.00 28.73 -6.13
CA VAL A 153 -0.25 27.55 -6.57
C VAL A 153 -0.37 26.38 -5.57
N ASN A 154 -0.94 26.64 -4.38
CA ASN A 154 -1.02 25.69 -3.27
C ASN A 154 -2.44 25.12 -3.12
#